data_AF-A0A975RJ15-F1
#
_entry.id   AF-A0A975RJ15-F1
#
_cell.length_a   1.000
_cell.length_b   1.000
_cell.length_c   1.000
_cell.angle_alpha   90.00
_cell.angle_beta   90.00
_cell.angle_gamma   90.00
#
_symmetry.space_group_name_H-M   'P 1'
#
loop_
_entity.id
_entity.type
_entity.pdbx_description
1 polymer ?
#
loop_
_entity_poly.entity_id
_entity_poly.type
_entity_poly.pdbx_seq_one_letter_code
_entity_poly.pdbx_strand_id
1 'polypeptide(L)'
;MTAAILKAAKRPMARTGLVGAVAAITVGVFGAGMAGAADKALTYRGEFPIIGAQQVKAVVHVDIPKSVKPGDTVDVPFSVDVDAGAAAGDGLRLVGTKVLSGDIKTAVKLTVSSGQSVPLSIALPIPETQVPPQGPLTFTAKGGVKFTIPGGVPTGEAKINVEPTVSSHIKTDSGLGEFDVPLKLDPPTQDTLLGTTQVG
;
A
#
# COMPACT_ATOMS: atom_id res chain seq x y z
N MET A 1 -84.52 -47.00 -5.36
CA MET A 1 -84.42 -46.38 -6.69
C MET A 1 -82.95 -45.98 -6.89
N THR A 2 -82.13 -46.83 -7.50
CA THR A 2 -81.82 -46.96 -8.95
C THR A 2 -80.42 -46.40 -9.19
N ALA A 3 -79.59 -47.20 -9.85
CA ALA A 3 -78.16 -47.04 -10.03
C ALA A 3 -77.76 -45.94 -11.05
N ALA A 4 -76.49 -45.49 -11.00
CA ALA A 4 -75.65 -45.32 -12.19
C ALA A 4 -74.16 -45.15 -11.83
N ILE A 5 -73.38 -46.16 -12.24
CA ILE A 5 -71.93 -46.16 -12.44
C ILE A 5 -71.64 -45.40 -13.76
N LEU A 6 -70.50 -44.70 -13.90
CA LEU A 6 -69.60 -44.69 -15.08
C LEU A 6 -68.55 -43.56 -14.93
N LYS A 7 -67.26 -43.83 -14.67
CA LYS A 7 -66.18 -44.38 -15.52
C LYS A 7 -65.37 -43.27 -16.23
N ALA A 8 -64.06 -43.35 -16.01
CA ALA A 8 -62.99 -42.50 -16.52
C ALA A 8 -62.96 -42.38 -18.06
N ALA A 9 -62.36 -41.30 -18.58
CA ALA A 9 -61.04 -41.35 -19.22
C ALA A 9 -60.70 -40.11 -20.08
N LYS A 10 -59.39 -39.93 -20.24
CA LYS A 10 -58.62 -39.30 -21.34
C LYS A 10 -58.07 -37.89 -21.08
N ARG A 11 -56.84 -37.87 -20.58
CA ARG A 11 -55.84 -36.82 -20.87
C ARG A 11 -55.35 -36.96 -22.32
N PRO A 12 -54.97 -35.85 -22.96
CA PRO A 12 -53.60 -35.78 -23.45
C PRO A 12 -52.91 -34.41 -23.19
N MET A 13 -51.66 -34.53 -22.74
CA MET A 13 -50.48 -33.86 -23.28
C MET A 13 -50.32 -32.33 -23.18
N ALA A 14 -49.32 -31.97 -22.36
CA ALA A 14 -48.26 -30.99 -22.62
C ALA A 14 -48.62 -29.50 -22.74
N ARG A 15 -48.18 -28.72 -21.74
CA ARG A 15 -46.93 -27.95 -21.82
C ARG A 15 -46.55 -27.38 -20.44
N THR A 16 -45.38 -27.83 -19.95
CA THR A 16 -44.35 -27.05 -19.21
C THR A 16 -44.85 -26.19 -18.04
N GLY A 17 -44.63 -26.52 -16.76
CA GLY A 17 -43.37 -26.99 -16.18
C GLY A 17 -42.50 -25.79 -15.78
N LEU A 18 -42.76 -25.19 -14.62
CA LEU A 18 -41.81 -24.29 -13.95
C LEU A 18 -41.52 -24.81 -12.54
N VAL A 19 -40.96 -26.03 -12.47
CA VAL A 19 -40.05 -26.40 -11.39
C VAL A 19 -38.67 -26.01 -11.89
N GLY A 20 -38.24 -24.80 -11.57
CA GLY A 20 -36.90 -24.30 -11.85
C GLY A 20 -36.12 -24.22 -10.55
N ALA A 21 -35.52 -25.33 -10.14
CA ALA A 21 -34.40 -25.28 -9.21
C ALA A 21 -33.25 -24.56 -9.92
N VAL A 22 -32.83 -23.42 -9.41
CA VAL A 22 -31.48 -22.88 -9.65
C VAL A 22 -30.82 -22.72 -8.29
N ALA A 23 -30.18 -23.81 -7.86
CA ALA A 23 -29.01 -23.68 -7.01
C ALA A 23 -27.94 -22.97 -7.85
N ALA A 24 -27.76 -21.67 -7.64
CA ALA A 24 -26.59 -20.93 -8.12
C ALA A 24 -25.55 -20.93 -7.00
N ILE A 25 -24.63 -21.87 -7.12
CA ILE A 25 -23.35 -21.95 -6.45
C ILE A 25 -22.56 -20.66 -6.72
N THR A 26 -22.10 -20.03 -5.63
CA THR A 26 -20.97 -19.11 -5.49
C THR A 26 -20.76 -18.02 -6.54
N VAL A 27 -21.00 -16.78 -6.12
CA VAL A 27 -19.90 -15.81 -6.15
C VAL A 27 -19.66 -15.41 -4.69
N GLY A 28 -18.78 -16.16 -4.04
CA GLY A 28 -18.01 -15.59 -2.96
C GLY A 28 -17.23 -14.45 -3.58
N VAL A 29 -17.79 -13.24 -3.50
CA VAL A 29 -16.98 -12.03 -3.51
C VAL A 29 -16.25 -12.08 -2.18
N PHE A 30 -15.18 -12.87 -2.12
CA PHE A 30 -14.01 -12.52 -1.33
C PHE A 30 -13.49 -11.22 -1.96
N GLY A 31 -14.22 -10.13 -1.75
CA GLY A 31 -13.56 -8.87 -1.57
C GLY A 31 -12.67 -9.15 -0.38
N ALA A 32 -11.37 -9.28 -0.62
CA ALA A 32 -10.39 -8.99 0.40
C ALA A 32 -10.72 -7.55 0.81
N GLY A 33 -11.63 -7.40 1.78
CA GLY A 33 -11.96 -6.09 2.32
C GLY A 33 -10.63 -5.50 2.77
N MET A 34 -10.37 -4.23 2.53
CA MET A 34 -9.13 -3.62 3.00
C MET A 34 -9.18 -3.56 4.54
N ALA A 35 -8.09 -3.93 5.22
CA ALA A 35 -8.03 -3.94 6.70
C ALA A 35 -8.21 -2.54 7.29
N GLY A 36 -7.94 -1.55 6.46
CA GLY A 36 -8.04 -0.13 6.71
C GLY A 36 -6.95 0.54 5.91
N ALA A 37 -7.22 1.73 5.38
CA ALA A 37 -6.15 2.64 4.98
C ALA A 37 -5.38 2.99 6.25
N ALA A 38 -4.06 2.77 6.24
CA ALA A 38 -3.21 3.16 7.33
C ALA A 38 -2.49 4.46 6.97
N ASP A 39 -2.88 5.53 7.67
CA ASP A 39 -2.17 6.80 7.64
C ASP A 39 -1.18 6.83 8.81
N LYS A 40 0.11 6.93 8.51
CA LYS A 40 1.16 6.95 9.54
C LYS A 40 2.09 8.13 9.34
N ALA A 41 2.07 9.06 10.29
CA ALA A 41 3.06 10.12 10.36
C ALA A 41 4.35 9.61 11.02
N LEU A 42 5.46 9.68 10.29
CA LEU A 42 6.79 9.34 10.74
C LEU A 42 7.72 10.54 10.54
N THR A 43 8.60 10.78 11.51
CA THR A 43 9.62 11.82 11.41
C THR A 43 10.98 11.18 11.22
N TYR A 44 11.71 11.67 10.22
CA TYR A 44 13.06 11.24 9.89
C TYR A 44 14.03 12.40 10.05
N ARG A 45 15.31 12.06 10.23
CA ARG A 45 16.43 13.00 10.23
C ARG A 45 17.49 12.51 9.24
N GLY A 46 18.03 13.41 8.44
CA GLY A 46 19.11 13.12 7.51
C GLY A 46 20.03 14.31 7.30
N GLU A 47 21.23 14.04 6.81
CA GLU A 47 22.21 15.06 6.44
C GLU A 47 21.99 15.46 4.99
N PHE A 48 21.56 16.70 4.76
CA PHE A 48 21.42 17.26 3.42
C PHE A 48 22.71 17.97 3.04
N PRO A 49 23.14 17.90 1.76
CA PRO A 49 24.27 18.68 1.29
C PRO A 49 24.06 20.17 1.60
N ILE A 50 25.12 20.86 2.03
CA ILE A 50 25.18 22.31 2.31
C ILE A 50 24.42 22.75 3.58
N ILE A 51 23.21 22.26 3.81
CA ILE A 51 22.34 22.68 4.93
C ILE A 51 22.42 21.76 6.16
N GLY A 52 23.15 20.64 6.05
CA GLY A 52 23.41 19.70 7.15
C GLY A 52 22.18 18.94 7.63
N ALA A 53 22.16 18.58 8.91
CA ALA A 53 21.11 17.79 9.54
C ALA A 53 19.73 18.48 9.49
N GLN A 54 18.78 17.87 8.78
CA GLN A 54 17.39 18.35 8.72
C GLN A 54 16.41 17.26 9.16
N GLN A 55 15.26 17.70 9.67
CA GLN A 55 14.12 16.83 9.93
C GLN A 55 13.16 16.84 8.75
N VAL A 56 12.68 15.66 8.39
CA VAL A 56 11.74 15.41 7.32
C VAL A 56 10.54 14.70 7.91
N LYS A 57 9.34 15.24 7.71
CA LYS A 57 8.10 14.58 8.10
C LYS A 57 7.55 13.82 6.90
N ALA A 58 7.12 12.60 7.11
CA ALA A 58 6.54 11.74 6.10
C ALA A 58 5.20 11.22 6.61
N VAL A 59 4.13 11.43 5.85
CA VAL A 59 2.83 10.79 6.09
C VAL A 59 2.70 9.66 5.08
N VAL A 60 2.81 8.44 5.59
CA VAL A 60 2.67 7.22 4.80
C VAL A 60 1.19 6.89 4.68
N HIS A 61 0.75 6.65 3.44
CA HIS A 61 -0.57 6.18 3.09
C HIS A 61 -0.45 4.82 2.42
N VAL A 62 -1.10 3.81 2.99
CA VAL A 62 -1.08 2.45 2.45
C VAL A 62 -2.42 1.75 2.65
N ASP A 63 -2.88 1.06 1.60
CA ASP A 63 -4.08 0.24 1.64
C ASP A 63 -3.72 -1.23 1.89
N ILE A 64 -3.72 -1.64 3.16
CA ILE A 64 -3.34 -3.01 3.53
C ILE A 64 -4.55 -3.95 3.33
N PRO A 65 -4.45 -5.03 2.55
CA PRO A 65 -5.53 -6.00 2.39
C PRO A 65 -5.84 -6.75 3.70
N LYS A 66 -7.12 -7.06 4.00
CA LYS A 66 -7.48 -7.86 5.21
C LYS A 66 -6.89 -9.24 5.18
N SER A 67 -6.87 -9.87 4.01
CA SER A 67 -6.43 -11.24 3.88
C SER A 67 -5.68 -11.46 2.59
N VAL A 68 -4.64 -12.28 2.66
CA VAL A 68 -3.75 -12.64 1.56
C VAL A 68 -3.48 -14.14 1.64
N LYS A 69 -3.53 -14.85 0.52
CA LYS A 69 -3.26 -16.29 0.52
C LYS A 69 -1.78 -16.57 0.29
N PRO A 70 -1.22 -17.63 0.87
CA PRO A 70 0.10 -18.09 0.50
C PRO A 70 0.18 -18.37 -1.01
N GLY A 71 1.21 -17.86 -1.68
CA GLY A 71 1.39 -17.98 -3.12
C GLY A 71 0.74 -16.87 -3.96
N ASP A 72 -0.13 -16.03 -3.39
CA ASP A 72 -0.71 -14.90 -4.12
C ASP A 72 0.35 -13.80 -4.33
N THR A 73 0.35 -13.22 -5.53
CA THR A 73 1.00 -11.94 -5.79
C THR A 73 0.04 -10.82 -5.45
N VAL A 74 0.42 -10.00 -4.48
CA VAL A 74 -0.35 -8.87 -4.00
C VAL A 74 0.31 -7.60 -4.51
N ASP A 75 -0.50 -6.69 -5.07
CA ASP A 75 -0.09 -5.34 -5.43
C ASP A 75 -0.73 -4.38 -4.43
N VAL A 76 0.08 -3.71 -3.64
CA VAL A 76 -0.36 -2.74 -2.64
C VAL A 76 0.08 -1.35 -3.10
N PRO A 77 -0.86 -0.44 -3.42
CA PRO A 77 -0.51 0.95 -3.70
C PRO A 77 0.04 1.61 -2.44
N PHE A 78 1.08 2.41 -2.62
CA PHE A 78 1.77 3.09 -1.53
C PHE A 78 2.03 4.54 -1.93
N SER A 79 1.67 5.49 -1.08
CA SER A 79 2.01 6.89 -1.29
C SER A 79 2.52 7.53 0.00
N VAL A 80 3.41 8.51 -0.15
CA VAL A 80 3.97 9.23 0.98
C VAL A 80 3.93 10.72 0.68
N ASP A 81 3.29 11.47 1.57
CA ASP A 81 3.40 12.92 1.59
C ASP A 81 4.62 13.31 2.41
N VAL A 82 5.57 13.99 1.78
CA VAL A 82 6.84 14.38 2.38
C VAL A 82 6.84 15.89 2.60
N ASP A 83 7.22 16.30 3.80
CA ASP A 83 7.57 17.68 4.16
C ASP A 83 9.04 17.70 4.60
N ALA A 84 9.89 18.19 3.71
CA ALA A 84 11.33 18.35 3.96
C ALA A 84 11.66 19.67 4.69
N GLY A 85 10.65 20.50 4.98
CA GLY A 85 10.80 21.75 5.71
C GLY A 85 11.28 22.93 4.88
N ALA A 86 11.27 24.11 5.49
CA ALA A 86 11.68 25.37 4.86
C ALA A 86 13.18 25.39 4.52
N ALA A 87 14.03 24.86 5.41
CA ALA A 87 15.48 24.84 5.21
C ALA A 87 15.89 24.04 3.97
N ALA A 88 15.23 22.91 3.68
CA ALA A 88 15.46 22.16 2.44
C ALA A 88 15.07 22.98 1.21
N GLY A 89 13.92 23.65 1.25
CA GLY A 89 13.50 24.57 0.19
C GLY A 89 14.49 25.73 -0.01
N ASP A 90 14.96 26.35 1.08
CA ASP A 90 15.94 27.44 1.05
C ASP A 90 17.28 26.99 0.48
N GLY A 91 17.76 25.80 0.89
CA GLY A 91 18.99 25.21 0.37
C GLY A 91 18.94 24.98 -1.14
N LEU A 92 17.82 24.43 -1.65
CA LEU A 92 17.59 24.25 -3.08
C LEU A 92 17.51 25.58 -3.83
N ARG A 93 16.83 26.59 -3.27
CA ARG A 93 16.78 27.93 -3.86
C ARG A 93 18.16 28.59 -3.92
N LEU A 94 18.99 28.41 -2.88
CA LEU A 94 20.34 28.97 -2.80
C LEU A 94 21.24 28.46 -3.93
N VAL A 95 21.09 27.18 -4.29
CA VAL A 95 21.83 26.59 -5.43
C VAL A 95 21.15 26.81 -6.78
N GLY A 96 20.03 27.52 -6.82
CA GLY A 96 19.30 27.87 -8.04
C GLY A 96 18.42 26.75 -8.60
N THR A 97 18.12 25.71 -7.82
CA THR A 97 17.20 24.63 -8.22
C THR A 97 15.78 25.18 -8.32
N LYS A 98 15.13 24.94 -9.46
CA LYS A 98 13.72 25.27 -9.68
C LYS A 98 12.85 24.03 -9.66
N VAL A 99 13.42 22.90 -10.04
CA VAL A 99 12.71 21.63 -10.19
C VAL A 99 13.55 20.52 -9.59
N LEU A 100 12.89 19.61 -8.88
CA LEU A 100 13.50 18.39 -8.38
C LEU A 100 12.71 17.17 -8.83
N SER A 101 13.40 16.04 -8.92
CA SER A 101 12.82 14.71 -9.11
C SER A 101 13.69 13.70 -8.39
N GLY A 102 13.36 12.41 -8.44
CA GLY A 102 14.20 11.39 -7.82
C GLY A 102 13.44 10.14 -7.42
N ASP A 103 13.97 9.43 -6.43
CA ASP A 103 13.44 8.16 -5.96
C ASP A 103 13.67 7.99 -4.45
N ILE A 104 12.66 7.52 -3.74
CA ILE A 104 12.78 7.11 -2.34
C ILE A 104 12.86 5.59 -2.29
N LYS A 105 13.91 5.07 -1.65
CA LYS A 105 14.11 3.63 -1.40
C LYS A 105 13.93 3.35 0.08
N THR A 106 13.04 2.43 0.39
CA THR A 106 12.83 1.92 1.74
C THR A 106 12.52 0.42 1.70
N ALA A 107 12.37 -0.19 2.86
CA ALA A 107 11.88 -1.54 2.97
C ALA A 107 10.83 -1.60 4.08
N VAL A 108 9.92 -2.56 3.93
CA VAL A 108 8.90 -2.88 4.92
C VAL A 108 9.09 -4.33 5.32
N LYS A 109 8.97 -4.60 6.60
CA LYS A 109 9.10 -5.93 7.18
C LYS A 109 7.71 -6.50 7.43
N LEU A 110 7.40 -7.59 6.73
CA LEU A 110 6.21 -8.40 6.99
C LEU A 110 6.59 -9.52 7.96
N THR A 111 6.09 -9.47 9.20
CA THR A 111 6.30 -10.52 10.21
C THR A 111 5.04 -11.36 10.34
N VAL A 112 5.10 -12.63 9.93
CA VAL A 112 3.97 -13.57 10.05
C VAL A 112 3.84 -14.13 11.46
N SER A 113 2.72 -14.80 11.74
CA SER A 113 2.37 -15.35 13.06
C SER A 113 3.41 -16.31 13.66
N SER A 114 4.21 -17.00 12.83
CA SER A 114 5.33 -17.83 13.29
C SER A 114 6.58 -17.06 13.73
N GLY A 115 6.57 -15.72 13.61
CA GLY A 115 7.73 -14.86 13.87
C GLY A 115 8.70 -14.76 12.68
N GLN A 116 8.50 -15.54 11.62
CA GLN A 116 9.26 -15.38 10.39
C GLN A 116 9.00 -13.99 9.78
N SER A 117 10.05 -13.34 9.32
CA SER A 117 9.96 -12.00 8.72
C SER A 117 10.45 -12.01 7.28
N VAL A 118 9.70 -11.35 6.41
CA VAL A 118 10.01 -11.17 4.99
C VAL A 118 10.25 -9.69 4.73
N PRO A 119 11.46 -9.28 4.30
CA PRO A 119 11.71 -7.91 3.89
C PRO A 119 11.13 -7.66 2.49
N LEU A 120 10.38 -6.58 2.34
CA LEU A 120 9.76 -6.12 1.11
C LEU A 120 10.36 -4.77 0.73
N SER A 121 11.18 -4.75 -0.33
CA SER A 121 11.78 -3.50 -0.82
C SER A 121 10.73 -2.65 -1.54
N ILE A 122 10.72 -1.35 -1.26
CA ILE A 122 9.81 -0.37 -1.84
C ILE A 122 10.63 0.73 -2.50
N ALA A 123 10.28 1.03 -3.75
CA ALA A 123 10.78 2.19 -4.48
C ALA A 123 9.60 3.11 -4.80
N LEU A 124 9.71 4.38 -4.41
CA LEU A 124 8.71 5.41 -4.65
C LEU A 124 9.34 6.51 -5.49
N PRO A 125 9.05 6.57 -6.81
CA PRO A 125 9.52 7.66 -7.63
C PRO A 125 8.92 8.99 -7.14
N ILE A 126 9.78 10.00 -7.07
CA ILE A 126 9.41 11.39 -6.80
C ILE A 126 9.14 12.03 -8.16
N PRO A 127 7.89 12.40 -8.46
CA PRO A 127 7.59 13.08 -9.71
C PRO A 127 8.30 14.43 -9.78
N GLU A 128 8.45 14.95 -10.99
CA GLU A 128 8.99 16.28 -11.21
C GLU A 128 8.18 17.33 -10.41
N THR A 129 8.83 17.93 -9.42
CA THR A 129 8.21 18.82 -8.45
C THR A 129 8.89 20.17 -8.48
N GLN A 130 8.10 21.23 -8.57
CA GLN A 130 8.60 22.59 -8.52
C GLN A 130 9.01 22.96 -7.09
N VAL A 131 10.20 23.53 -6.95
CA VAL A 131 10.64 24.12 -5.68
C VAL A 131 9.81 25.38 -5.44
N PRO A 132 9.06 25.48 -4.32
CA PRO A 132 8.26 26.66 -4.04
C PRO A 132 9.14 27.92 -3.97
N PRO A 133 8.64 29.09 -4.41
CA PRO A 133 9.41 30.33 -4.36
C PRO A 133 9.74 30.77 -2.92
N GLN A 134 8.94 30.32 -1.94
CA GLN A 134 9.14 30.56 -0.51
C GLN A 134 8.50 29.45 0.32
N GLY A 135 8.98 29.24 1.54
CA GLY A 135 8.39 28.30 2.49
C GLY A 135 8.89 26.85 2.35
N PRO A 136 8.17 25.89 2.96
CA PRO A 136 8.57 24.49 3.05
C PRO A 136 8.53 23.78 1.71
N LEU A 137 9.46 22.85 1.53
CA LEU A 137 9.44 21.94 0.40
C LEU A 137 8.57 20.73 0.75
N THR A 138 7.44 20.61 0.04
CA THR A 138 6.51 19.49 0.20
C THR A 138 6.27 18.81 -1.14
N PHE A 139 6.14 17.49 -1.15
CA PHE A 139 5.85 16.70 -2.34
C PHE A 139 5.25 15.35 -1.99
N THR A 140 4.52 14.75 -2.93
CA THR A 140 3.95 13.41 -2.78
C THR A 140 4.70 12.43 -3.68
N ALA A 141 5.29 11.40 -3.09
CA ALA A 141 5.85 10.27 -3.82
C ALA A 141 4.81 9.15 -3.88
N LYS A 142 4.64 8.52 -5.05
CA LYS A 142 3.68 7.43 -5.25
C LYS A 142 4.37 6.24 -5.89
N GLY A 143 4.02 5.05 -5.42
CA GLY A 143 4.48 3.80 -6.00
C GLY A 143 3.57 2.65 -5.59
N GLY A 144 4.09 1.45 -5.70
CA GLY A 144 3.38 0.24 -5.30
C GLY A 144 4.38 -0.84 -4.95
N VAL A 145 3.97 -1.74 -4.06
CA VAL A 145 4.75 -2.90 -3.69
C VAL A 145 4.06 -4.11 -4.26
N LYS A 146 4.74 -4.77 -5.20
CA LYS A 146 4.35 -6.10 -5.67
C LYS A 146 5.17 -7.13 -4.94
N PHE A 147 4.51 -7.99 -4.19
CA PHE A 147 5.18 -9.08 -3.51
C PHE A 147 4.37 -10.37 -3.60
N THR A 148 5.09 -11.48 -3.64
CA THR A 148 4.49 -12.81 -3.60
C THR A 148 4.70 -13.40 -2.22
N ILE A 149 3.62 -13.82 -1.57
CA ILE A 149 3.74 -14.48 -0.28
C ILE A 149 4.33 -15.88 -0.50
N PRO A 150 5.46 -16.23 0.13
CA PRO A 150 6.05 -17.55 -0.03
C PRO A 150 5.05 -18.66 0.30
N GLY A 151 5.03 -19.74 -0.47
CA GLY A 151 4.24 -20.92 -0.12
C GLY A 151 4.69 -21.52 1.22
N GLY A 152 3.75 -21.97 2.05
CA GLY A 152 4.06 -22.64 3.32
C GLY A 152 4.24 -21.73 4.54
N VAL A 153 3.95 -20.43 4.43
CA VAL A 153 3.78 -19.61 5.65
C VAL A 153 2.53 -20.07 6.42
N PRO A 154 2.62 -20.23 7.75
CA PRO A 154 1.48 -20.61 8.56
C PRO A 154 0.41 -19.53 8.52
N THR A 155 -0.84 -19.98 8.51
CA THR A 155 -1.99 -19.08 8.53
C THR A 155 -2.02 -18.29 9.84
N GLY A 156 -2.32 -17.00 9.78
CA GLY A 156 -2.49 -16.14 10.93
C GLY A 156 -2.18 -14.68 10.65
N GLU A 157 -2.21 -13.88 11.71
CA GLU A 157 -1.96 -12.45 11.62
C GLU A 157 -0.50 -12.16 11.28
N ALA A 158 -0.30 -11.27 10.32
CA ALA A 158 0.99 -10.73 9.93
C ALA A 158 1.02 -9.22 10.17
N LYS A 159 2.14 -8.74 10.72
CA LYS A 159 2.38 -7.33 11.03
C LYS A 159 3.28 -6.71 9.97
N ILE A 160 2.98 -5.47 9.63
CA ILE A 160 3.69 -4.72 8.59
C ILE A 160 4.36 -3.52 9.24
N ASN A 161 5.70 -3.52 9.28
CA ASN A 161 6.50 -2.47 9.88
C ASN A 161 7.40 -1.78 8.85
N VAL A 162 7.48 -0.45 8.86
CA VAL A 162 8.48 0.27 8.04
C VAL A 162 9.87 0.11 8.67
N GLU A 163 10.90 -0.07 7.84
CA GLU A 163 12.28 -0.04 8.30
C GLU A 163 12.66 1.38 8.82
N PRO A 164 13.49 1.46 9.87
CA PRO A 164 13.85 2.74 10.48
C PRO A 164 14.77 3.60 9.62
N THR A 165 15.30 3.04 8.52
CA THR A 165 16.19 3.74 7.58
C THR A 165 15.57 3.83 6.20
N VAL A 166 15.68 5.01 5.60
CA VAL A 166 15.19 5.34 4.26
C VAL A 166 16.33 6.02 3.50
N SER A 167 16.42 5.84 2.19
CA SER A 167 17.37 6.57 1.35
C SER A 167 16.60 7.30 0.26
N SER A 168 16.79 8.62 0.15
CA SER A 168 16.21 9.40 -0.93
C SER A 168 17.29 9.82 -1.90
N HIS A 169 17.13 9.49 -3.17
CA HIS A 169 17.97 9.98 -4.26
C HIS A 169 17.26 11.17 -4.89
N ILE A 170 17.90 12.34 -4.89
CA ILE A 170 17.32 13.59 -5.38
C ILE A 170 18.13 14.06 -6.59
N LYS A 171 17.42 14.40 -7.65
CA LYS A 171 17.94 15.02 -8.86
C LYS A 171 17.42 16.44 -8.95
N THR A 172 18.31 17.37 -9.26
CA THR A 172 18.00 18.79 -9.41
C THR A 172 18.36 19.29 -10.81
N ASP A 173 17.72 20.36 -11.24
CA ASP A 173 18.02 21.04 -12.51
C ASP A 173 19.18 22.06 -12.41
N SER A 174 19.79 22.17 -11.23
CA SER A 174 20.87 23.12 -10.94
C SER A 174 22.26 22.49 -10.97
N GLY A 175 23.28 23.31 -10.70
CA GLY A 175 24.67 22.86 -10.57
C GLY A 175 24.92 21.93 -9.38
N LEU A 176 23.94 21.73 -8.49
CA LEU A 176 24.02 20.73 -7.41
C LEU A 176 23.93 19.29 -7.95
N GLY A 177 23.29 19.09 -9.11
CA GLY A 177 23.18 17.80 -9.76
C GLY A 177 22.31 16.80 -9.00
N GLU A 178 22.89 15.63 -8.69
CA GLU A 178 22.22 14.51 -8.03
C GLU A 178 22.89 14.22 -6.67
N PHE A 179 22.10 13.91 -5.65
CA PHE A 179 22.61 13.58 -4.32
C PHE A 179 21.70 12.59 -3.59
N ASP A 180 22.30 11.79 -2.71
CA ASP A 180 21.59 10.87 -1.84
C ASP A 180 21.48 11.44 -0.42
N VAL A 181 20.28 11.34 0.16
CA VAL A 181 20.00 11.70 1.55
C VAL A 181 19.64 10.44 2.33
N PRO A 182 20.57 9.92 3.16
CA PRO A 182 20.24 8.85 4.09
C PRO A 182 19.41 9.43 5.25
N LEU A 183 18.25 8.84 5.48
CA LEU A 183 17.28 9.24 6.49
C LEU A 183 17.15 8.14 7.54
N LYS A 184 17.05 8.55 8.82
CA LYS A 184 16.82 7.67 9.97
C LYS A 184 15.65 8.18 10.79
N LEU A 185 14.86 7.30 11.40
CA LEU A 185 13.79 7.72 12.29
C LEU A 185 14.31 8.58 13.46
N ASP A 186 13.62 9.69 13.70
CA ASP A 186 13.92 10.64 14.78
C ASP A 186 12.61 11.08 15.47
N PRO A 187 12.31 10.61 16.70
CA PRO A 187 13.12 9.70 17.52
C PRO A 187 13.09 8.25 16.98
N PRO A 188 14.09 7.41 17.30
CA PRO A 188 14.17 6.02 16.80
C PRO A 188 13.12 5.08 17.41
N THR A 189 12.42 5.51 18.47
CA THR A 189 11.39 4.75 19.18
C THR A 189 9.97 4.97 18.62
N GLN A 190 9.84 5.66 17.49
CA GLN A 190 8.55 5.85 16.83
C GLN A 190 7.92 4.50 16.45
N ASP A 191 6.60 4.43 16.56
CA ASP A 191 5.86 3.25 16.14
C ASP A 191 5.87 3.12 14.61
N THR A 192 6.55 2.10 14.11
CA THR A 192 6.66 1.81 12.67
C THR A 192 5.59 0.86 12.15
N LEU A 193 4.67 0.39 13.01
CA LEU A 193 3.59 -0.49 12.60
C LEU A 193 2.59 0.27 11.72
N LEU A 194 2.56 -0.09 10.44
CA LEU A 194 1.58 0.43 9.49
C LEU A 194 0.23 -0.25 9.68
N GLY A 195 0.22 -1.56 9.90
CA GLY A 195 -1.01 -2.30 10.13
C GLY A 195 -0.80 -3.80 10.15
N THR A 196 -1.90 -4.53 10.14
CA THR A 196 -1.89 -5.99 10.15
C THR A 196 -2.76 -6.56 9.04
N THR A 197 -2.38 -7.73 8.55
CA THR A 197 -3.08 -8.49 7.52
C THR A 197 -3.19 -9.95 7.95
N GLN A 198 -4.19 -10.68 7.50
CA GLN A 198 -4.34 -12.11 7.77
C GLN A 198 -3.75 -12.91 6.60
N VAL A 199 -2.80 -13.79 6.90
CA VAL A 199 -2.33 -14.79 5.95
C VAL A 199 -3.22 -16.02 6.11
N GLY A 200 -3.99 -16.42 5.08
CA GLY A 200 -5.01 -17.47 5.21
C GLY A 200 -5.73 -17.83 3.93
#